data_AF-A0A7J6WLQ2-F1
#
_entry.id   AF-A0A7J6WLQ2-F1
#
_cell.length_a   1.000
_cell.length_b   1.000
_cell.length_c   1.000
_cell.angle_alpha   90.00
_cell.angle_beta   90.00
_cell.angle_gamma   90.00
#
_symmetry.space_group_name_H-M   'P 1'
#
loop_
_entity.id
_entity.type
_entity.pdbx_description
1 polymer ?
#
loop_
_entity_poly.entity_id
_entity_poly.type
_entity_poly.pdbx_seq_one_letter_code
_entity_poly.pdbx_strand_id
1 'polypeptide(L)'
;MFWCVLHNSILTKDILIIRGTAVDPLCSTCSLLEESISHAFLHCPHALQLWFEVLKPRPGCYSLILTSDSVEELLIAWPKAIGLHLGKGLWEHLPYAVIWTLSENTK
;
A
#
# COMPACT_ATOMS: atom_id res chain seq x y z
N MET A 1 13.62 5.10 2.32
CA MET A 1 12.15 5.25 2.50
C MET A 1 11.39 3.94 2.27
N PHE A 2 11.73 3.08 1.30
CA PHE A 2 11.17 1.71 1.22
C PHE A 2 11.47 0.85 2.46
N TRP A 3 12.71 0.94 2.97
CA TRP A 3 13.10 0.35 4.26
C TRP A 3 12.21 0.83 5.42
N CYS A 4 11.67 2.05 5.36
CA CYS A 4 10.80 2.57 6.41
C CYS A 4 9.40 1.95 6.36
N VAL A 5 8.89 1.59 5.17
CA VAL A 5 7.62 0.86 5.04
C VAL A 5 7.74 -0.53 5.67
N LEU A 6 8.81 -1.25 5.31
CA LEU A 6 9.07 -2.60 5.82
C LEU A 6 9.38 -2.62 7.33
N HIS A 7 9.97 -1.54 7.85
CA HIS A 7 10.38 -1.46 9.25
C HIS A 7 9.38 -0.69 10.14
N ASN A 8 8.12 -0.57 9.71
CA ASN A 8 7.05 0.12 10.44
C ASN A 8 7.48 1.54 10.89
N SER A 9 8.24 2.21 10.03
CA SER A 9 8.88 3.51 10.27
C SER A 9 8.37 4.60 9.33
N ILE A 10 7.33 4.32 8.54
CA ILE A 10 6.48 5.40 8.03
C ILE A 10 5.75 5.98 9.24
N LEU A 11 5.74 7.31 9.34
CA LEU A 11 5.02 8.02 10.40
C LEU A 11 3.52 7.99 10.10
N THR A 12 2.92 6.81 10.04
CA THR A 12 1.46 6.70 10.08
C THR A 12 0.97 7.24 11.41
N LYS A 13 -0.24 7.80 11.41
CA LYS A 13 -0.72 8.56 12.58
C LYS A 13 -0.84 7.69 13.84
N ASP A 14 -1.11 6.41 13.71
CA ASP A 14 -1.00 5.42 14.80
C ASP A 14 0.38 5.43 15.48
N ILE A 15 1.46 5.47 14.70
CA ILE A 15 2.84 5.51 15.20
C ILE A 15 3.16 6.88 15.82
N LEU A 16 2.60 7.97 15.29
CA LEU A 16 2.73 9.31 15.88
C LEU A 16 2.02 9.42 17.23
N ILE A 17 0.83 8.83 17.35
CA ILE A 17 0.06 8.78 18.61
C ILE A 17 0.79 7.93 19.65
N ILE A 18 1.31 6.75 19.27
CA ILE A 18 2.14 5.92 20.16
C ILE A 18 3.38 6.68 20.65
N ARG A 19 3.94 7.58 19.82
CA ARG A 19 5.07 8.44 20.17
C ARG A 19 4.68 9.70 20.97
N GLY A 20 3.41 9.83 21.38
CA GLY A 20 2.94 10.93 22.22
C GLY A 20 2.65 12.23 21.46
N THR A 21 2.54 12.18 20.13
CA THR A 21 2.15 13.35 19.33
C THR A 21 0.63 13.39 19.24
N ALA A 22 0.01 14.51 19.63
CA ALA A 22 -1.44 14.68 19.50
C ALA A 22 -1.81 14.94 18.02
N VAL A 23 -2.16 13.87 17.31
CA VAL A 23 -2.62 13.91 15.92
C VAL A 23 -3.96 13.21 15.83
N ASP A 24 -4.85 13.68 14.95
CA ASP A 24 -6.11 13.02 14.64
C ASP A 24 -5.84 11.59 14.13
N PRO A 25 -6.34 10.52 14.78
CA PRO A 25 -6.06 9.14 14.38
C PRO A 25 -6.60 8.79 12.99
N LEU A 26 -7.53 9.56 12.43
CA LEU A 26 -8.14 9.27 11.14
C LEU A 26 -7.14 9.32 9.99
N CYS A 27 -7.31 8.42 9.02
CA CYS A 27 -6.55 8.40 7.78
C CYS A 27 -6.55 9.78 7.10
N SER A 28 -5.35 10.26 6.79
CA SER A 28 -5.11 11.53 6.08
C SER A 28 -5.82 11.61 4.73
N THR A 29 -6.03 10.47 4.06
CA THR A 29 -6.62 10.44 2.72
C THR A 29 -8.13 10.21 2.72
N CYS A 30 -8.62 9.21 3.47
CA CYS A 30 -10.05 8.88 3.46
C CYS A 30 -10.84 9.49 4.62
N SER A 31 -10.18 9.77 5.75
CA SER A 31 -10.80 10.26 6.99
C SER A 31 -11.95 9.38 7.53
N LEU A 32 -12.01 8.11 7.14
CA LEU A 32 -13.08 7.17 7.53
C LEU A 32 -12.68 6.22 8.66
N LEU A 33 -11.42 5.79 8.67
CA LEU A 33 -10.87 4.82 9.61
C LEU A 33 -9.54 5.33 10.16
N GLU A 34 -9.12 4.76 11.29
CA GLU A 34 -7.81 5.05 11.86
C GLU A 34 -6.69 4.69 10.87
N GLU A 35 -5.67 5.54 10.81
CA GLU A 35 -4.54 5.34 9.92
C GLU A 35 -3.60 4.28 10.48
N SER A 36 -3.51 3.15 9.78
CA SER A 36 -2.47 2.15 9.95
C SER A 36 -1.76 1.93 8.61
N ILE A 37 -0.60 1.27 8.62
CA ILE A 37 0.12 0.93 7.37
C ILE A 37 -0.79 0.08 6.44
N SER A 38 -1.41 -0.98 6.95
CA SER A 38 -2.31 -1.81 6.15
C SER A 38 -3.50 -1.02 5.61
N HIS A 39 -4.10 -0.14 6.42
CA HIS A 39 -5.17 0.72 5.93
C HIS A 39 -4.65 1.67 4.84
N ALA A 40 -3.60 2.43 5.09
CA ALA A 40 -3.08 3.43 4.16
C ALA A 40 -2.67 2.85 2.79
N PHE A 41 -2.12 1.63 2.76
CA PHE A 41 -1.57 1.04 1.54
C PHE A 41 -2.45 -0.02 0.86
N LEU A 42 -3.37 -0.67 1.59
CA LEU A 42 -4.17 -1.79 1.07
C LEU A 42 -5.67 -1.58 1.22
N HIS A 43 -6.15 -1.10 2.36
CA HIS A 43 -7.59 -1.11 2.65
C HIS A 43 -8.26 0.24 2.46
N CYS A 44 -7.50 1.33 2.36
CA CYS A 44 -8.00 2.67 2.11
C CYS A 44 -8.69 2.71 0.75
N PRO A 45 -9.89 3.30 0.63
CA PRO A 45 -10.59 3.41 -0.65
C PRO A 45 -9.74 4.05 -1.76
N HIS A 46 -8.93 5.06 -1.41
CA HIS A 46 -8.01 5.71 -2.36
C HIS A 46 -6.88 4.77 -2.80
N ALA A 47 -6.33 3.99 -1.88
CA ALA A 47 -5.31 3.00 -2.18
C ALA A 47 -5.86 1.88 -3.08
N LEU A 48 -7.04 1.35 -2.75
CA LEU A 48 -7.74 0.35 -3.55
C LEU A 48 -8.02 0.85 -4.97
N GLN A 49 -8.46 2.10 -5.11
CA GLN A 49 -8.69 2.70 -6.42
C GLN A 49 -7.41 2.75 -7.26
N LEU A 50 -6.28 3.19 -6.67
CA LEU A 50 -5.00 3.21 -7.37
C LEU A 50 -4.55 1.80 -7.78
N TRP A 51 -4.68 0.83 -6.87
CA TRP A 51 -4.37 -0.57 -7.16
C TRP A 51 -5.20 -1.11 -8.32
N PHE A 52 -6.52 -0.87 -8.33
CA PHE A 52 -7.39 -1.33 -9.40
C PHE A 52 -7.11 -0.66 -10.73
N GLU A 53 -6.76 0.63 -10.77
CA GLU A 53 -6.36 1.29 -12.02
C GLU A 53 -5.05 0.71 -12.57
N VAL A 54 -4.06 0.49 -11.70
CA VAL A 54 -2.76 -0.08 -12.10
C VAL A 54 -2.90 -1.56 -12.50
N LEU A 55 -3.79 -2.31 -11.83
CA LEU A 55 -4.06 -3.72 -12.10
C LEU A 55 -5.16 -3.96 -13.13
N LYS A 56 -5.78 -2.91 -13.68
CA LYS A 56 -6.85 -3.01 -14.68
C LYS A 56 -6.56 -3.95 -15.86
N PRO A 57 -5.31 -4.04 -16.37
CA PRO A 57 -4.95 -5.02 -17.39
C PRO A 57 -4.96 -6.49 -16.91
N ARG A 58 -5.10 -6.74 -15.60
CA ARG A 58 -4.93 -8.02 -14.91
C ARG A 58 -5.92 -8.16 -13.74
N PRO A 59 -7.24 -8.26 -14.02
CA PRO A 59 -8.26 -8.36 -12.98
C PRO A 59 -8.08 -9.58 -12.06
N GLY A 60 -7.44 -10.65 -12.54
CA GLY A 60 -7.09 -11.82 -11.72
C GLY A 60 -6.13 -11.53 -10.56
N CYS A 61 -5.46 -10.37 -10.55
CA CYS A 61 -4.60 -9.93 -9.46
C CYS A 61 -5.34 -9.09 -8.40
N TYR A 62 -6.63 -8.77 -8.59
CA TYR A 62 -7.38 -7.97 -7.62
C TYR A 62 -7.53 -8.69 -6.28
N SER A 63 -7.72 -10.01 -6.30
CA SER A 63 -7.79 -10.83 -5.09
C SER A 63 -6.53 -10.66 -4.24
N LEU A 64 -5.36 -10.56 -4.86
CA LEU A 64 -4.09 -10.37 -4.16
C LEU A 64 -4.11 -9.12 -3.27
N ILE A 65 -4.70 -8.02 -3.74
CA ILE A 65 -4.82 -6.78 -2.96
C ILE A 65 -5.89 -6.93 -1.89
N LEU A 66 -7.04 -7.52 -2.26
CA LEU A 66 -8.20 -7.63 -1.37
C LEU A 66 -8.05 -8.65 -0.24
N THR A 67 -7.18 -9.63 -0.40
CA THR A 67 -6.96 -10.70 0.61
C THR A 67 -5.69 -10.52 1.41
N SER A 68 -4.82 -9.54 1.09
CA SER A 68 -3.61 -9.29 1.87
C SER A 68 -3.94 -8.47 3.11
N ASP A 69 -3.56 -8.96 4.28
CA ASP A 69 -3.77 -8.25 5.54
C ASP A 69 -2.63 -7.27 5.85
N SER A 70 -1.47 -7.45 5.19
CA SER A 70 -0.30 -6.58 5.35
C SER A 70 0.45 -6.36 4.03
N VAL A 71 1.20 -5.26 3.98
CA VAL A 71 2.08 -4.94 2.85
C VAL A 71 3.15 -6.02 2.67
N GLU A 72 3.65 -6.60 3.75
CA GLU A 72 4.62 -7.69 3.71
C GLU A 72 4.06 -8.93 3.02
N GLU A 73 2.85 -9.36 3.42
CA GLU A 73 2.16 -10.48 2.81
C GLU A 73 1.95 -10.27 1.30
N LEU A 74 1.49 -9.07 0.91
CA LEU A 74 1.34 -8.70 -0.49
C LEU A 74 2.65 -8.86 -1.28
N LEU A 75 3.76 -8.34 -0.72
CA LEU A 75 5.07 -8.38 -1.39
C LEU A 75 5.59 -9.82 -1.53
N ILE A 76 5.35 -10.68 -0.52
CA ILE A 76 5.73 -12.10 -0.55
C ILE A 76 4.89 -12.86 -1.59
N ALA A 77 3.58 -12.62 -1.62
CA ALA A 77 2.63 -13.27 -2.51
C ALA A 77 2.68 -12.71 -3.95
N TRP A 78 3.44 -11.63 -4.20
CA TRP A 78 3.51 -10.98 -5.49
C TRP A 78 3.99 -11.94 -6.60
N PRO A 79 3.18 -12.20 -7.64
CA PRO A 79 3.51 -13.21 -8.63
C PRO A 79 4.74 -12.84 -9.45
N LYS A 80 5.82 -13.63 -9.41
CA LYS A 80 7.06 -13.29 -10.14
C LYS A 80 6.98 -13.55 -11.66
N ALA A 81 6.03 -14.36 -12.11
CA ALA A 81 5.97 -14.88 -13.49
C ALA A 81 4.86 -14.26 -14.38
N ILE A 82 3.99 -13.40 -13.84
CA ILE A 82 2.80 -12.89 -14.55
C ILE A 82 3.15 -11.77 -15.59
N GLY A 83 4.41 -11.34 -15.68
CA GLY A 83 4.90 -10.23 -16.51
C GLY A 83 4.96 -10.41 -18.04
N LEU A 84 3.97 -11.05 -18.68
CA LEU A 84 3.95 -11.28 -20.13
C LEU A 84 3.54 -10.07 -21.00
N HIS A 85 3.16 -8.92 -20.41
CA HIS A 85 2.72 -7.71 -21.14
C HIS A 85 3.34 -6.41 -20.60
N LEU A 86 3.27 -6.18 -19.29
CA LEU A 86 4.20 -5.27 -18.60
C LEU A 86 5.52 -6.05 -18.51
N GLY A 87 6.56 -5.58 -19.19
CA GLY A 87 7.86 -6.27 -19.20
C GLY A 87 8.26 -6.70 -17.79
N LYS A 88 8.77 -7.93 -17.64
CA LYS A 88 9.05 -8.61 -16.36
C LYS A 88 9.60 -7.68 -15.27
N GLY A 89 10.58 -6.84 -15.60
CA GLY A 89 11.17 -5.88 -14.65
C GLY A 89 10.16 -4.87 -14.09
N LEU A 90 9.30 -4.29 -14.93
CA LEU A 90 8.27 -3.35 -14.48
C LEU A 90 7.23 -4.03 -13.57
N TRP A 91 6.89 -5.28 -13.86
CA TRP A 91 5.95 -6.05 -13.05
C TRP A 91 6.49 -6.37 -11.65
N GLU A 92 7.77 -6.74 -11.54
CA GLU A 92 8.42 -7.01 -10.26
C GLU A 92 8.51 -5.77 -9.37
N HIS A 93 8.66 -4.58 -9.98
CA HIS A 93 8.79 -3.31 -9.26
C HIS A 93 7.46 -2.57 -9.05
N LEU A 94 6.37 -3.05 -9.66
CA LEU A 94 5.05 -2.43 -9.58
C LEU A 94 4.57 -2.20 -8.14
N PRO A 95 4.62 -3.19 -7.22
CA PRO A 95 4.10 -2.96 -5.87
C PRO A 95 4.93 -1.90 -5.13
N TYR A 96 6.22 -1.84 -5.39
CA TYR A 96 7.12 -0.82 -4.85
C TYR A 96 6.72 0.59 -5.34
N ALA A 97 6.41 0.73 -6.62
CA ALA A 97 5.99 2.00 -7.21
C ALA A 97 4.64 2.50 -6.67
N VAL A 98 3.66 1.59 -6.51
CA VAL A 98 2.34 1.93 -5.94
C VAL A 98 2.49 2.36 -4.48
N ILE A 99 3.21 1.59 -3.67
CA ILE A 99 3.49 1.92 -2.27
C ILE A 99 4.21 3.28 -2.16
N TRP A 100 5.21 3.53 -3.01
CA TRP A 100 5.89 4.82 -3.06
C TRP A 100 4.90 5.97 -3.31
N THR A 101 4.07 5.82 -4.34
CA THR A 101 3.07 6.84 -4.73
C THR A 101 2.09 7.12 -3.60
N LEU A 102 1.61 6.10 -2.92
CA LEU A 102 0.71 6.26 -1.77
C LEU A 102 1.41 6.97 -0.61
N SER A 103 2.69 6.68 -0.35
CA SER A 103 3.46 7.32 0.73
C SER A 103 3.73 8.81 0.50
N GLU A 104 3.71 9.28 -0.75
CA GLU A 104 3.82 10.71 -1.06
C GLU A 104 2.52 11.46 -0.79
N ASN A 105 1.37 10.78 -0.87
CA ASN A 105 0.04 11.36 -0.69
C ASN A 105 -0.43 11.37 0.78
N THR A 106 0.26 10.68 1.68
CA THR A 106 -0.03 10.65 3.13
C THR A 106 0.68 11.78 3.91
N LYS A 107 1.04 12.89 3.26
CA LYS A 107 1.73 14.03 3.88
C LYS A 107 0.78 15.06 4.44
#